data_AF-A0A813B346-F1
#
_entry.id   AF-A0A813B346-F1
#
_cell.length_a   1.000
_cell.length_b   1.000
_cell.length_c   1.000
_cell.angle_alpha   90.00
_cell.angle_beta   90.00
_cell.angle_gamma   90.00
#
_symmetry.space_group_name_H-M   'P 1'
#
loop_
_entity.id
_entity.type
_entity.pdbx_description
1 polymer ?
#
loop_
_entity_poly.entity_id
_entity_poly.type
_entity_poly.pdbx_seq_one_letter_code
_entity_poly.pdbx_strand_id
1 'polypeptide(L)'
;MCSAARTFMASFSVCVRGLFPVVWLALQCKQRTTHVYGPGILDGRHFRYNERKGKLWNETRMMLNFAGSAGGDVWGLTVVNPNFRLFDKVVSGSRMTMFRGMGWAANNGGGHFEFNTSARDSFIRSTDDLIKVRGGNIVTENLVLWQSYNGGTFQFGWAGLHLVNITHRTASVIENEWRAPEVWETYDTRPNNAVVSLVDTNPADPAQLAGPFVWQDLQIDGDVSHPLSLHLENGFLGNMLFDGLTISGKVTRFAFATAVEGSATIANVTFRNFTIEGKLISHLDDPAFRFHHAG
;
A
#
# COMPACT_ATOMS: atom_id res chain seq x y z
N MET A 1 -0.49 -39.61 20.89
CA MET A 1 0.83 -39.49 20.24
C MET A 1 0.62 -39.54 18.73
N CYS A 2 0.50 -38.37 18.08
CA CYS A 2 0.44 -38.26 16.62
C CYS A 2 1.78 -37.68 16.15
N SER A 3 2.55 -38.50 15.44
CA SER A 3 3.76 -38.09 14.73
C SER A 3 3.35 -37.54 13.36
N ALA A 4 3.63 -36.26 13.11
CA ALA A 4 3.47 -35.65 11.79
C ALA A 4 4.85 -35.57 11.13
N ALA A 5 5.07 -36.46 10.16
CA ALA A 5 6.25 -36.45 9.29
C ALA A 5 5.98 -35.60 8.04
N ARG A 6 6.83 -34.57 7.88
CA ARG A 6 7.37 -33.96 6.66
C ARG A 6 6.52 -34.01 5.37
N THR A 7 6.05 -32.84 4.96
CA THR A 7 5.59 -32.55 3.60
C THR A 7 6.79 -32.32 2.66
N PHE A 8 6.96 -33.20 1.67
CA PHE A 8 7.62 -32.88 0.40
C PHE A 8 6.51 -32.81 -0.65
N MET A 9 6.29 -31.65 -1.25
CA MET A 9 5.40 -31.53 -2.41
C MET A 9 6.28 -31.41 -3.65
N ALA A 10 6.48 -32.53 -4.33
CA ALA A 10 6.91 -32.55 -5.73
C ALA A 10 5.64 -32.69 -6.58
N SER A 11 5.38 -31.73 -7.45
CA SER A 11 4.32 -31.82 -8.45
C SER A 11 4.83 -32.69 -9.59
N PHE A 12 4.22 -33.87 -9.79
CA PHE A 12 4.38 -34.65 -11.01
C PHE A 12 3.02 -34.74 -11.70
N SER A 13 2.96 -34.22 -12.92
CA SER A 13 1.85 -34.45 -13.84
C SER A 13 2.26 -35.58 -14.79
N VAL A 14 1.67 -36.76 -14.64
CA VAL A 14 1.82 -37.87 -15.60
C VAL A 14 0.56 -37.89 -16.46
N CYS A 15 0.71 -37.53 -17.73
CA CYS A 15 -0.35 -37.61 -18.74
C CYS A 15 -0.35 -39.03 -19.33
N VAL A 16 -1.34 -39.84 -18.98
CA VAL A 16 -1.61 -41.11 -19.67
C VAL A 16 -2.86 -40.91 -20.53
N ARG A 17 -2.69 -41.02 -21.86
CA ARG A 17 -3.78 -41.03 -22.84
C ARG A 17 -4.54 -42.36 -22.73
N GLY A 18 -5.80 -42.29 -22.32
CA GLY A 18 -6.77 -43.38 -22.46
C GLY A 18 -8.18 -42.80 -22.58
N LEU A 19 -8.87 -43.12 -23.68
CA LEU A 19 -10.24 -42.67 -23.94
C LEU A 19 -11.23 -43.24 -22.93
N PHE A 20 -11.72 -42.41 -22.03
CA PHE A 20 -12.99 -42.54 -21.30
C PHE A 20 -13.57 -41.14 -21.09
N PRO A 21 -14.89 -40.96 -20.96
CA PRO A 21 -15.47 -39.65 -20.66
C PRO A 21 -15.04 -39.24 -19.25
N VAL A 22 -13.93 -38.51 -19.15
CA VAL A 22 -13.45 -37.91 -17.91
C VAL A 22 -14.41 -36.78 -17.57
N VAL A 23 -15.38 -37.09 -16.71
CA VAL A 23 -16.02 -36.07 -15.88
C VAL A 23 -14.89 -35.46 -15.07
N TRP A 24 -14.50 -34.23 -15.42
CA TRP A 24 -13.59 -33.43 -14.61
C TRP A 24 -14.30 -33.10 -13.30
N LEU A 25 -14.18 -34.00 -12.33
CA LEU A 25 -14.44 -33.65 -10.94
C LEU A 25 -13.27 -32.78 -10.50
N ALA A 26 -13.37 -31.47 -10.75
CA ALA A 26 -12.48 -30.51 -10.14
C ALA A 26 -12.71 -30.60 -8.62
N LEU A 27 -11.87 -31.37 -7.93
CA LEU A 27 -11.70 -31.25 -6.49
C LEU A 27 -11.12 -29.87 -6.23
N GLN A 28 -11.98 -28.86 -6.18
CA GLN A 28 -11.64 -27.58 -5.58
C GLN A 28 -11.31 -27.89 -4.11
N CYS A 29 -10.02 -27.95 -3.80
CA CYS A 29 -9.58 -27.89 -2.42
C CYS A 29 -10.07 -26.55 -1.89
N LYS A 30 -11.18 -26.56 -1.14
CA LYS A 30 -11.81 -25.36 -0.61
C LYS A 30 -10.78 -24.68 0.29
N GLN A 31 -10.19 -23.60 -0.21
CA GLN A 31 -9.26 -22.78 0.56
C GLN A 31 -9.98 -22.36 1.85
N ARG A 32 -9.29 -22.51 2.98
CA ARG A 32 -9.83 -22.13 4.28
C ARG A 32 -9.51 -20.67 4.56
N THR A 33 -10.36 -20.03 5.34
CA THR A 33 -10.04 -18.73 5.93
C THR A 33 -9.00 -18.92 7.02
N THR A 34 -8.01 -18.02 7.10
CA THR A 34 -6.93 -18.08 8.08
C THR A 34 -7.09 -16.94 9.08
N HIS A 35 -7.07 -17.25 10.37
CA HIS A 35 -7.29 -16.26 11.41
C HIS A 35 -6.09 -16.20 12.36
N VAL A 36 -5.68 -14.99 12.73
CA VAL A 36 -4.63 -14.72 13.70
C VAL A 36 -5.18 -13.76 14.75
N TYR A 37 -5.29 -14.24 15.98
CA TYR A 37 -5.95 -13.50 17.06
C TYR A 37 -5.08 -13.41 18.31
N GLY A 38 -5.23 -12.28 18.99
CA GLY A 38 -4.73 -12.06 20.34
C GLY A 38 -3.74 -10.90 20.40
N PRO A 39 -3.58 -10.27 21.58
CA PRO A 39 -2.72 -9.11 21.80
C PRO A 39 -1.23 -9.46 21.88
N GLY A 40 -0.84 -10.63 21.37
CA GLY A 40 0.53 -11.13 21.43
C GLY A 40 1.49 -10.32 20.57
N ILE A 41 2.79 -10.53 20.79
CA ILE A 41 3.86 -9.93 20.02
C ILE A 41 4.52 -11.01 19.16
N LEU A 42 4.53 -10.80 17.85
CA LEU A 42 5.33 -11.53 16.89
C LEU A 42 6.59 -10.72 16.57
N ASP A 43 7.75 -11.22 16.99
CA ASP A 43 9.02 -10.50 16.92
C ASP A 43 9.99 -11.16 15.94
N GLY A 44 10.43 -10.38 14.95
CA GLY A 44 11.37 -10.83 13.92
C GLY A 44 12.84 -10.56 14.22
N ARG A 45 13.22 -10.10 15.42
CA ARG A 45 14.61 -9.68 15.76
C ARG A 45 15.70 -10.72 15.49
N HIS A 46 15.33 -12.00 15.44
CA HIS A 46 16.27 -13.10 15.21
C HIS A 46 16.46 -13.41 13.72
N PHE A 47 15.65 -12.82 12.83
CA PHE A 47 15.93 -12.87 11.41
C PHE A 47 17.09 -11.94 11.09
N ARG A 48 18.06 -12.46 10.36
CA ARG A 48 19.21 -11.67 9.94
C ARG A 48 18.81 -10.78 8.78
N TYR A 49 18.92 -9.48 9.01
CA TYR A 49 18.69 -8.44 8.00
C TYR A 49 19.46 -8.81 6.70
N ASN A 50 20.74 -9.16 6.72
CA ASN A 50 21.43 -9.44 5.44
C ASN A 50 21.00 -10.73 4.72
N GLU A 51 20.18 -11.58 5.34
CA GLU A 51 19.62 -12.81 4.78
C GLU A 51 18.16 -12.61 4.29
N ARG A 52 17.65 -11.37 4.32
CA ARG A 52 16.26 -10.95 4.02
C ARG A 52 15.77 -11.28 2.63
N LYS A 53 16.63 -11.03 1.64
CA LYS A 53 16.37 -11.25 0.22
C LYS A 53 17.00 -12.58 -0.10
N GLY A 54 16.21 -13.57 -0.46
CA GLY A 54 16.78 -14.58 -1.33
C GLY A 54 17.29 -13.92 -2.63
N LYS A 55 17.89 -14.68 -3.53
CA LYS A 55 18.45 -14.11 -4.76
C LYS A 55 17.38 -13.38 -5.59
N LEU A 56 16.11 -13.69 -5.35
CA LEU A 56 14.94 -13.10 -5.99
C LEU A 56 13.99 -12.48 -4.95
N TRP A 57 13.21 -11.47 -5.37
CA TRP A 57 12.27 -10.75 -4.50
C TRP A 57 11.20 -11.66 -3.86
N ASN A 58 10.81 -12.73 -4.54
CA ASN A 58 9.81 -13.72 -4.11
C ASN A 58 10.35 -14.72 -3.07
N GLU A 59 11.64 -14.68 -2.76
CA GLU A 59 12.28 -15.51 -1.73
C GLU A 59 12.35 -14.78 -0.37
N THR A 60 11.88 -13.52 -0.31
CA THR A 60 11.85 -12.73 0.93
C THR A 60 10.84 -13.29 1.93
N ARG A 61 11.19 -13.27 3.22
CA ARG A 61 10.31 -13.71 4.31
C ARG A 61 9.66 -12.50 4.99
N MET A 62 8.34 -12.38 4.84
CA MET A 62 7.50 -11.41 5.56
C MET A 62 7.00 -12.02 6.88
N MET A 63 6.56 -11.17 7.80
CA MET A 63 6.10 -11.64 9.12
C MET A 63 4.75 -12.37 9.05
N LEU A 64 3.84 -11.88 8.20
CA LEU A 64 2.53 -12.50 7.95
C LEU A 64 2.33 -12.66 6.44
N ASN A 65 1.82 -13.82 6.03
CA ASN A 65 1.43 -14.07 4.64
C ASN A 65 0.15 -14.93 4.61
N PHE A 66 -0.88 -14.43 3.94
CA PHE A 66 -2.17 -15.12 3.78
C PHE A 66 -2.32 -15.77 2.39
N ALA A 67 -1.25 -15.88 1.61
CA ALA A 67 -1.27 -16.52 0.30
C ALA A 67 -1.86 -17.94 0.38
N GLY A 68 -2.80 -18.24 -0.52
CA GLY A 68 -3.52 -19.51 -0.55
C GLY A 68 -4.71 -19.62 0.42
N SER A 69 -4.98 -18.57 1.20
CA SER A 69 -6.16 -18.46 2.05
C SER A 69 -7.35 -17.88 1.28
N ALA A 70 -8.57 -18.31 1.60
CA ALA A 70 -9.80 -17.76 1.01
C ALA A 70 -10.22 -16.38 1.58
N GLY A 71 -9.35 -15.79 2.41
CA GLY A 71 -9.61 -14.64 3.27
C GLY A 71 -8.85 -14.79 4.59
N GLY A 72 -8.87 -13.79 5.44
CA GLY A 72 -8.27 -13.92 6.76
C GLY A 72 -8.54 -12.75 7.68
N ASP A 73 -8.52 -13.02 8.98
CA ASP A 73 -8.71 -11.97 9.99
C ASP A 73 -7.47 -11.88 10.87
N VAL A 74 -6.96 -10.66 11.04
CA VAL A 74 -5.95 -10.32 12.04
C VAL A 74 -6.62 -9.45 13.09
N TRP A 75 -6.59 -9.88 14.35
CA TRP A 75 -7.14 -9.10 15.46
C TRP A 75 -6.17 -9.01 16.64
N GLY A 76 -5.79 -7.78 16.99
CA GLY A 76 -5.01 -7.47 18.19
C GLY A 76 -3.50 -7.69 18.10
N LEU A 77 -3.02 -8.37 17.06
CA LEU A 77 -1.61 -8.77 16.95
C LEU A 77 -0.68 -7.56 16.86
N THR A 78 0.43 -7.64 17.57
CA THR A 78 1.58 -6.74 17.42
C THR A 78 2.71 -7.43 16.67
N VAL A 79 3.24 -6.82 15.62
CA VAL A 79 4.39 -7.28 14.84
C VAL A 79 5.52 -6.27 14.98
N VAL A 80 6.70 -6.73 15.42
CA VAL A 80 7.88 -5.88 15.60
C VAL A 80 9.10 -6.50 14.97
N ASN A 81 10.07 -5.64 14.60
CA ASN A 81 11.33 -6.04 13.97
C ASN A 81 11.10 -6.98 12.77
N PRO A 82 10.19 -6.65 11.84
CA PRO A 82 9.99 -7.45 10.64
C PRO A 82 11.30 -7.70 9.91
N ASN A 83 11.43 -8.91 9.39
CA ASN A 83 12.54 -9.25 8.52
C ASN A 83 12.45 -8.42 7.24
N PHE A 84 11.34 -8.46 6.49
CA PHE A 84 11.20 -7.68 5.25
C PHE A 84 10.00 -6.75 5.24
N ARG A 85 8.78 -7.27 5.37
CA ARG A 85 7.55 -6.46 5.50
C ARG A 85 6.77 -6.93 6.71
N LEU A 86 5.96 -6.04 7.27
CA LEU A 86 5.03 -6.39 8.36
C LEU A 86 4.04 -7.48 7.94
N PHE A 87 3.62 -7.46 6.68
CA PHE A 87 2.82 -8.50 6.05
C PHE A 87 3.08 -8.47 4.54
N ASP A 88 2.86 -9.59 3.85
CA ASP A 88 2.94 -9.65 2.38
C ASP A 88 1.65 -9.15 1.75
N LYS A 89 0.60 -9.99 1.82
CA LYS A 89 -0.73 -9.73 1.27
C LYS A 89 -1.78 -9.98 2.33
N VAL A 90 -2.62 -8.99 2.55
CA VAL A 90 -3.95 -9.16 3.14
C VAL A 90 -4.85 -9.56 1.97
N VAL A 91 -5.11 -10.86 1.83
CA VAL A 91 -5.79 -11.43 0.65
C VAL A 91 -7.26 -11.03 0.58
N SER A 92 -7.90 -11.26 -0.55
CA SER A 92 -9.28 -10.81 -0.77
C SER A 92 -10.25 -11.24 0.34
N GLY A 93 -11.13 -10.32 0.77
CA GLY A 93 -12.10 -10.55 1.84
C GLY A 93 -11.55 -10.53 3.26
N SER A 94 -10.26 -10.24 3.44
CA SER A 94 -9.59 -10.21 4.75
C SER A 94 -9.83 -8.92 5.53
N ARG A 95 -9.69 -9.00 6.86
CA ARG A 95 -9.84 -7.86 7.78
C ARG A 95 -8.65 -7.79 8.73
N MET A 96 -8.18 -6.56 8.97
CA MET A 96 -7.16 -6.26 9.95
C MET A 96 -7.74 -5.29 10.98
N THR A 97 -7.70 -5.63 12.26
CA THR A 97 -8.28 -4.78 13.31
C THR A 97 -7.38 -4.80 14.53
N MET A 98 -7.17 -3.64 15.16
CA MET A 98 -6.27 -3.54 16.32
C MET A 98 -4.86 -4.10 16.05
N PHE A 99 -4.39 -4.00 14.80
CA PHE A 99 -3.05 -4.42 14.42
C PHE A 99 -2.04 -3.34 14.79
N ARG A 100 -0.86 -3.76 15.27
CA ARG A 100 0.24 -2.86 15.61
C ARG A 100 1.49 -3.34 14.90
N GLY A 101 2.01 -2.59 13.94
CA GLY A 101 3.20 -2.96 13.19
C GLY A 101 4.33 -1.96 13.38
N MET A 102 5.55 -2.42 13.66
CA MET A 102 6.73 -1.54 13.76
C MET A 102 7.93 -2.14 13.04
N GLY A 103 8.26 -1.54 11.88
CA GLY A 103 9.48 -1.81 11.11
C GLY A 103 10.50 -0.68 11.21
N TRP A 104 11.80 -1.02 11.30
CA TRP A 104 12.88 -0.03 11.55
C TRP A 104 13.87 0.15 10.42
N ALA A 105 13.88 -0.76 9.47
CA ALA A 105 14.98 -0.85 8.52
C ALA A 105 14.44 -0.92 7.09
N ALA A 106 15.21 -0.43 6.11
CA ALA A 106 14.76 -0.29 4.73
C ALA A 106 13.98 -1.50 4.19
N ASN A 107 12.94 -1.18 3.41
CA ASN A 107 11.95 -2.10 2.87
C ASN A 107 10.97 -2.72 3.88
N ASN A 108 11.05 -2.37 5.17
CA ASN A 108 10.00 -2.64 6.17
C ASN A 108 8.77 -1.78 5.94
N GLY A 109 8.13 -2.03 4.80
CA GLY A 109 6.80 -1.59 4.46
C GLY A 109 5.75 -2.19 5.38
N GLY A 110 4.54 -1.66 5.26
CA GLY A 110 3.38 -2.52 5.45
C GLY A 110 3.36 -3.62 4.39
N GLY A 111 2.16 -4.08 4.05
CA GLY A 111 1.95 -5.00 2.93
C GLY A 111 0.84 -4.53 2.04
N HIS A 112 0.40 -5.43 1.16
CA HIS A 112 -0.59 -5.14 0.15
C HIS A 112 -1.99 -5.46 0.64
N PHE A 113 -2.90 -4.51 0.52
CA PHE A 113 -4.33 -4.71 0.61
C PHE A 113 -4.86 -5.09 -0.77
N GLU A 114 -5.42 -6.30 -0.84
CA GLU A 114 -6.05 -6.84 -2.05
C GLU A 114 -7.56 -6.49 -2.05
N PHE A 115 -8.31 -6.99 -3.03
CA PHE A 115 -9.74 -6.68 -3.21
C PHE A 115 -10.61 -6.95 -1.97
N ASN A 116 -11.59 -6.09 -1.70
CA ASN A 116 -12.58 -6.28 -0.63
C ASN A 116 -11.93 -6.47 0.76
N THR A 117 -10.82 -5.79 1.03
CA THR A 117 -10.14 -5.86 2.33
C THR A 117 -10.40 -4.63 3.18
N SER A 118 -10.23 -4.78 4.48
CA SER A 118 -10.34 -3.65 5.40
C SER A 118 -9.29 -3.66 6.50
N ALA A 119 -8.92 -2.47 6.96
CA ALA A 119 -8.07 -2.28 8.13
C ALA A 119 -8.66 -1.23 9.06
N ARG A 120 -8.69 -1.47 10.37
CA ARG A 120 -9.14 -0.45 11.32
C ARG A 120 -8.49 -0.48 12.69
N ASP A 121 -8.59 0.63 13.40
CA ASP A 121 -8.15 0.78 14.79
C ASP A 121 -6.69 0.37 14.99
N SER A 122 -5.84 0.66 14.00
CA SER A 122 -4.50 0.05 13.89
C SER A 122 -3.41 1.10 13.90
N PHE A 123 -2.25 0.70 14.42
CA PHE A 123 -1.03 1.50 14.40
C PHE A 123 0.01 0.86 13.49
N ILE A 124 0.61 1.63 12.59
CA ILE A 124 1.66 1.11 11.71
C ILE A 124 2.79 2.13 11.59
N ARG A 125 3.99 1.69 11.92
CA ARG A 125 5.25 2.35 11.60
C ARG A 125 6.00 1.57 10.53
N SER A 126 6.39 2.27 9.46
CA SER A 126 7.05 1.70 8.28
C SER A 126 8.21 2.58 7.81
N THR A 127 9.24 1.97 7.22
CA THR A 127 10.36 2.67 6.55
C THR A 127 10.37 2.50 5.03
N ASP A 128 9.20 2.16 4.50
CA ASP A 128 8.89 2.01 3.08
C ASP A 128 7.40 2.32 2.93
N ASP A 129 6.78 1.96 1.81
CA ASP A 129 5.36 2.24 1.60
C ASP A 129 4.51 1.57 2.69
N LEU A 130 3.64 2.36 3.31
CA LEU A 130 3.00 2.00 4.55
C LEU A 130 1.66 1.29 4.31
N ILE A 131 0.72 1.95 3.65
CA ILE A 131 -0.53 1.35 3.17
C ILE A 131 -0.41 1.15 1.66
N LYS A 132 -0.10 -0.08 1.23
CA LYS A 132 -0.03 -0.41 -0.20
C LYS A 132 -1.35 -0.99 -0.69
N VAL A 133 -1.88 -0.44 -1.77
CA VAL A 133 -3.13 -0.91 -2.37
C VAL A 133 -2.84 -1.61 -3.70
N ARG A 134 -3.38 -2.84 -3.86
CA ARG A 134 -3.23 -3.68 -5.06
C ARG A 134 -4.56 -4.21 -5.62
N GLY A 135 -5.68 -3.86 -5.00
CA GLY A 135 -7.01 -4.21 -5.49
C GLY A 135 -8.02 -3.08 -5.29
N GLY A 136 -9.31 -3.42 -5.36
CA GLY A 136 -10.41 -2.47 -5.19
C GLY A 136 -11.37 -2.81 -4.05
N ASN A 137 -12.27 -1.89 -3.73
CA ASN A 137 -13.19 -1.96 -2.58
C ASN A 137 -12.43 -2.10 -1.25
N ILE A 138 -11.44 -1.23 -1.04
CA ILE A 138 -10.59 -1.24 0.16
C ILE A 138 -11.03 -0.13 1.08
N VAL A 139 -11.20 -0.47 2.36
CA VAL A 139 -11.58 0.50 3.40
C VAL A 139 -10.57 0.46 4.53
N THR A 140 -9.93 1.59 4.80
CA THR A 140 -9.16 1.75 6.03
C THR A 140 -9.78 2.80 6.93
N GLU A 141 -9.87 2.54 8.23
CA GLU A 141 -10.55 3.42 9.17
C GLU A 141 -9.80 3.55 10.50
N ASN A 142 -9.71 4.76 11.06
CA ASN A 142 -9.10 4.99 12.37
C ASN A 142 -7.67 4.42 12.46
N LEU A 143 -6.78 4.93 11.61
CA LEU A 143 -5.38 4.51 11.55
C LEU A 143 -4.46 5.55 12.20
N VAL A 144 -3.48 5.09 12.97
CA VAL A 144 -2.37 5.91 13.45
C VAL A 144 -1.10 5.46 12.74
N LEU A 145 -0.49 6.35 11.97
CA LEU A 145 0.57 6.05 11.03
C LEU A 145 1.83 6.82 11.40
N TRP A 146 2.97 6.13 11.39
CA TRP A 146 4.29 6.75 11.51
C TRP A 146 5.10 6.38 10.27
N GLN A 147 5.26 7.36 9.39
CA GLN A 147 6.02 7.22 8.16
C GLN A 147 7.50 7.51 8.44
N SER A 148 8.42 6.62 8.09
CA SER A 148 9.85 6.94 8.15
C SER A 148 10.32 7.48 6.80
N TYR A 149 11.63 7.59 6.60
CA TYR A 149 12.27 8.44 5.59
C TYR A 149 12.07 8.03 4.13
N ASN A 150 11.43 6.88 3.86
CA ASN A 150 11.29 6.32 2.53
C ASN A 150 9.88 5.76 2.30
N GLY A 151 9.37 5.95 1.09
CA GLY A 151 8.09 5.42 0.65
C GLY A 151 6.90 6.35 0.89
N GLY A 152 5.76 5.98 0.30
CA GLY A 152 4.52 6.71 0.44
C GLY A 152 3.68 6.21 1.60
N THR A 153 2.96 7.11 2.29
CA THR A 153 2.06 6.68 3.38
C THR A 153 0.89 5.87 2.82
N PHE A 154 0.23 6.37 1.78
CA PHE A 154 -0.74 5.64 0.97
C PHE A 154 -0.16 5.49 -0.44
N GLN A 155 0.25 4.27 -0.79
CA GLN A 155 0.90 3.96 -2.07
C GLN A 155 0.05 3.00 -2.89
N PHE A 156 -0.22 3.36 -4.14
CA PHE A 156 -1.07 2.56 -5.02
C PHE A 156 -0.53 2.45 -6.46
N GLY A 157 0.79 2.39 -6.60
CA GLY A 157 1.55 2.26 -7.85
C GLY A 157 2.39 0.97 -7.99
N TRP A 158 3.52 1.06 -8.70
CA TRP A 158 4.56 0.06 -8.97
C TRP A 158 4.24 -1.12 -9.92
N ALA A 159 2.98 -1.46 -10.21
CA ALA A 159 2.63 -2.52 -11.18
C ALA A 159 1.15 -2.44 -11.58
N GLY A 160 0.78 -3.01 -12.75
CA GLY A 160 -0.56 -3.04 -13.36
C GLY A 160 -1.73 -2.72 -12.44
N LEU A 161 -2.28 -1.53 -12.62
CA LEU A 161 -3.13 -0.85 -11.65
C LEU A 161 -4.60 -0.88 -12.09
N HIS A 162 -5.33 -1.92 -11.72
CA HIS A 162 -6.79 -1.98 -11.90
C HIS A 162 -7.47 -1.76 -10.54
N LEU A 163 -7.39 -0.54 -10.02
CA LEU A 163 -7.93 -0.21 -8.71
C LEU A 163 -9.26 0.52 -8.87
N VAL A 164 -10.22 0.16 -8.03
CA VAL A 164 -11.54 0.76 -7.98
C VAL A 164 -11.96 0.93 -6.53
N ASN A 165 -12.62 2.03 -6.18
CA ASN A 165 -13.23 2.23 -4.87
C ASN A 165 -12.25 2.05 -3.69
N ILE A 166 -11.47 3.08 -3.37
CA ILE A 166 -10.62 3.09 -2.17
C ILE A 166 -11.12 4.17 -1.23
N THR A 167 -11.23 3.86 0.05
CA THR A 167 -11.68 4.79 1.06
C THR A 167 -10.83 4.69 2.30
N HIS A 168 -10.16 5.79 2.63
CA HIS A 168 -9.43 5.99 3.87
C HIS A 168 -10.23 6.99 4.71
N ARG A 169 -10.73 6.56 5.87
CA ARG A 169 -11.51 7.39 6.81
C ARG A 169 -10.74 7.55 8.10
N THR A 170 -10.56 8.77 8.57
CA THR A 170 -9.92 9.05 9.86
C THR A 170 -8.54 8.40 9.97
N ALA A 171 -7.51 9.14 9.61
CA ALA A 171 -6.14 8.69 9.82
C ALA A 171 -5.29 9.83 10.34
N SER A 172 -4.36 9.52 11.24
CA SER A 172 -3.39 10.45 11.78
C SER A 172 -1.99 9.98 11.41
N VAL A 173 -1.28 10.75 10.58
CA VAL A 173 0.15 10.58 10.35
C VAL A 173 0.85 11.42 11.41
N ILE A 174 1.27 10.78 12.49
CA ILE A 174 1.76 11.47 13.70
C ILE A 174 3.23 11.88 13.62
N GLU A 175 3.95 11.28 12.68
CA GLU A 175 5.36 11.56 12.43
C GLU A 175 5.67 11.14 10.99
N ASN A 176 6.49 11.95 10.31
CA ASN A 176 7.06 11.59 9.02
C ASN A 176 8.53 11.99 8.95
N GLU A 177 9.41 11.03 8.63
CA GLU A 177 10.86 11.25 8.68
C GLU A 177 11.47 11.54 7.29
N TRP A 178 10.65 11.99 6.33
CA TRP A 178 11.16 12.33 4.99
C TRP A 178 12.13 13.52 5.11
N ARG A 179 13.43 13.20 5.06
CA ARG A 179 14.46 14.24 5.03
C ARG A 179 14.46 14.87 3.65
N ALA A 180 13.98 16.10 3.54
CA ALA A 180 14.27 16.91 2.37
C ALA A 180 15.80 17.07 2.29
N PRO A 181 16.47 16.74 1.16
CA PRO A 181 17.75 17.37 0.93
C PRO A 181 17.50 18.89 0.87
N GLU A 182 18.32 19.69 1.56
CA GLU A 182 18.25 21.16 1.56
C GLU A 182 18.31 21.79 0.16
N VAL A 183 18.66 21.01 -0.87
CA VAL A 183 18.77 21.48 -2.24
C VAL A 183 17.47 21.22 -2.99
N TRP A 184 16.77 22.33 -3.26
CA TRP A 184 15.46 22.46 -3.89
C TRP A 184 15.45 22.16 -5.41
N GLU A 185 16.60 21.80 -5.99
CA GLU A 185 16.84 21.96 -7.44
C GLU A 185 16.82 20.66 -8.25
N THR A 186 16.92 19.48 -7.63
CA THR A 186 16.75 18.23 -8.39
C THR A 186 15.28 17.85 -8.43
N TYR A 187 14.65 18.15 -9.57
CA TYR A 187 13.36 17.58 -9.98
C TYR A 187 13.47 16.05 -9.94
N ASP A 188 13.02 15.44 -8.85
CA ASP A 188 12.57 14.06 -8.91
C ASP A 188 11.22 14.09 -9.61
N THR A 189 11.15 13.50 -10.81
CA THR A 189 9.92 13.48 -11.61
C THR A 189 8.99 12.34 -11.21
N ARG A 190 9.41 11.46 -10.28
CA ARG A 190 8.67 10.29 -9.80
C ARG A 190 8.83 10.00 -8.30
N PRO A 191 8.88 10.99 -7.39
CA PRO A 191 9.18 10.73 -5.98
C PRO A 191 8.06 9.91 -5.33
N ASN A 192 8.44 8.84 -4.65
CA ASN A 192 7.54 8.02 -3.84
C ASN A 192 7.31 8.59 -2.42
N ASN A 193 8.07 9.60 -2.02
CA ASN A 193 8.03 10.18 -0.67
C ASN A 193 6.90 11.22 -0.57
N ALA A 194 5.66 10.75 -0.49
CA ALA A 194 4.48 11.59 -0.33
C ALA A 194 3.47 10.95 0.62
N VAL A 195 2.56 11.78 1.14
CA VAL A 195 1.42 11.27 1.93
C VAL A 195 0.59 10.34 1.06
N VAL A 196 0.19 10.81 -0.12
CA VAL A 196 -0.52 10.01 -1.11
C VAL A 196 0.33 9.92 -2.36
N SER A 197 0.75 8.71 -2.69
CA SER A 197 1.69 8.47 -3.78
C SER A 197 1.17 7.42 -4.77
N LEU A 198 1.36 7.73 -6.04
CA LEU A 198 1.21 6.85 -7.18
C LEU A 198 2.49 6.96 -8.01
N VAL A 199 3.15 5.83 -8.21
CA VAL A 199 4.27 5.72 -9.15
C VAL A 199 3.93 4.63 -10.15
N ASP A 200 3.36 4.99 -11.29
CA ASP A 200 3.23 4.09 -12.44
C ASP A 200 4.52 4.08 -13.26
N THR A 201 5.05 2.92 -13.57
CA THR A 201 6.31 2.78 -14.32
C THR A 201 6.20 1.81 -15.49
N ASN A 202 4.98 1.42 -15.87
CA ASN A 202 4.78 0.46 -16.95
C ASN A 202 3.92 1.05 -18.08
N PRO A 203 4.55 1.64 -19.10
CA PRO A 203 3.79 2.24 -20.19
C PRO A 203 3.11 1.18 -21.07
N ALA A 204 3.50 -0.10 -20.97
CA ALA A 204 2.91 -1.19 -21.74
C ALA A 204 1.59 -1.73 -21.17
N ASP A 205 1.26 -1.40 -19.92
CA ASP A 205 0.05 -1.86 -19.23
C ASP A 205 -0.74 -0.66 -18.70
N PRO A 206 -1.71 -0.12 -19.47
CA PRO A 206 -2.42 1.09 -19.10
C PRO A 206 -3.12 0.95 -17.75
N ALA A 207 -2.75 1.80 -16.79
CA ALA A 207 -3.41 1.84 -15.49
C ALA A 207 -4.89 2.23 -15.66
N GLN A 208 -5.78 1.54 -14.95
CA GLN A 208 -7.21 1.82 -14.89
C GLN A 208 -7.59 2.08 -13.44
N LEU A 209 -7.34 3.31 -13.00
CA LEU A 209 -7.61 3.81 -11.66
C LEU A 209 -8.89 4.65 -11.71
N ALA A 210 -10.03 3.97 -11.72
CA ALA A 210 -11.34 4.61 -11.72
C ALA A 210 -11.90 4.63 -10.29
N GLY A 211 -11.93 5.80 -9.68
CA GLY A 211 -12.47 5.99 -8.34
C GLY A 211 -13.98 5.69 -8.22
N PRO A 212 -14.57 5.98 -7.04
CA PRO A 212 -14.08 6.95 -6.07
C PRO A 212 -12.83 6.52 -5.30
N PHE A 213 -11.87 7.44 -5.18
CA PHE A 213 -10.78 7.36 -4.22
C PHE A 213 -10.96 8.47 -3.20
N VAL A 214 -11.16 8.10 -1.94
CA VAL A 214 -11.56 9.06 -0.90
C VAL A 214 -10.58 9.01 0.25
N TRP A 215 -10.03 10.17 0.61
CA TRP A 215 -9.36 10.41 1.87
C TRP A 215 -10.23 11.36 2.67
N GLN A 216 -10.75 10.88 3.79
CA GLN A 216 -11.64 11.63 4.66
C GLN A 216 -11.01 11.76 6.04
N ASP A 217 -10.96 12.98 6.58
CA ASP A 217 -10.46 13.29 7.93
C ASP A 217 -9.02 12.77 8.14
N LEU A 218 -8.10 13.19 7.28
CA LEU A 218 -6.68 12.82 7.34
C LEU A 218 -5.88 13.95 8.00
N GLN A 219 -5.36 13.71 9.20
CA GLN A 219 -4.50 14.64 9.92
C GLN A 219 -3.03 14.25 9.76
N ILE A 220 -2.16 15.23 9.56
CA ILE A 220 -0.73 15.04 9.39
C ILE A 220 0.01 16.03 10.28
N ASP A 221 0.78 15.46 11.19
CA ASP A 221 1.58 16.20 12.15
C ASP A 221 2.99 16.42 11.58
N GLY A 222 3.45 17.67 11.62
CA GLY A 222 4.77 18.07 11.16
C GLY A 222 4.88 18.38 9.67
N ASP A 223 6.12 18.68 9.25
CA ASP A 223 6.47 19.00 7.87
C ASP A 223 6.33 17.75 7.00
N VAL A 224 5.94 17.89 5.74
CA VAL A 224 5.90 16.78 4.78
C VAL A 224 6.79 17.06 3.57
N SER A 225 7.22 15.99 2.89
CA SER A 225 7.91 16.12 1.61
C SER A 225 6.94 16.59 0.52
N HIS A 226 6.00 15.74 0.13
CA HIS A 226 4.94 16.11 -0.80
C HIS A 226 3.58 15.73 -0.19
N PRO A 227 2.56 16.60 -0.23
CA PRO A 227 1.19 16.20 0.07
C PRO A 227 0.73 15.10 -0.89
N LEU A 228 0.88 15.33 -2.21
CA LEU A 228 0.53 14.38 -3.26
C LEU A 228 1.71 14.18 -4.23
N SER A 229 1.88 12.95 -4.67
CA SER A 229 2.78 12.56 -5.76
C SER A 229 2.03 11.62 -6.69
N LEU A 230 1.60 12.09 -7.86
CA LEU A 230 0.81 11.28 -8.79
C LEU A 230 1.54 11.17 -10.13
N HIS A 231 2.24 10.08 -10.37
CA HIS A 231 2.93 9.84 -11.63
C HIS A 231 2.23 8.72 -12.42
N LEU A 232 1.70 9.06 -13.60
CA LEU A 232 0.97 8.17 -14.48
C LEU A 232 1.62 8.19 -15.88
N GLU A 233 2.16 7.05 -16.32
CA GLU A 233 2.78 6.95 -17.65
C GLU A 233 1.75 6.61 -18.73
N ASN A 234 0.76 5.78 -18.43
CA ASN A 234 -0.29 5.39 -19.38
C ASN A 234 -1.60 5.07 -18.65
N GLY A 235 -2.73 5.41 -19.26
CA GLY A 235 -4.06 5.07 -18.78
C GLY A 235 -4.78 6.22 -18.06
N PHE A 236 -5.58 5.89 -17.05
CA PHE A 236 -6.49 6.84 -16.40
C PHE A 236 -6.40 6.77 -14.87
N LEU A 237 -6.31 7.94 -14.24
CA LEU A 237 -6.56 8.16 -12.83
C LEU A 237 -7.63 9.23 -12.67
N GLY A 238 -8.70 8.93 -11.93
CA GLY A 238 -9.60 10.00 -11.57
C GLY A 238 -10.63 9.70 -10.51
N ASN A 239 -11.41 10.74 -10.20
CA ASN A 239 -12.43 10.78 -9.16
C ASN A 239 -11.81 10.62 -7.76
N MET A 240 -10.83 11.48 -7.47
CA MET A 240 -10.19 11.56 -6.16
C MET A 240 -10.85 12.67 -5.34
N LEU A 241 -11.18 12.37 -4.08
CA LEU A 241 -11.71 13.32 -3.11
C LEU A 241 -10.84 13.32 -1.87
N PHE A 242 -10.31 14.49 -1.54
CA PHE A 242 -9.68 14.78 -0.26
C PHE A 242 -10.62 15.67 0.53
N ASP A 243 -11.24 15.14 1.58
CA ASP A 243 -12.20 15.83 2.42
C ASP A 243 -11.70 15.88 3.86
N GLY A 244 -11.32 17.06 4.35
CA GLY A 244 -10.75 17.21 5.69
C GLY A 244 -9.31 16.72 5.82
N LEU A 245 -8.49 16.88 4.78
CA LEU A 245 -7.04 16.71 4.88
C LEU A 245 -6.43 17.91 5.62
N THR A 246 -5.56 17.69 6.60
CA THR A 246 -4.87 18.75 7.34
C THR A 246 -3.40 18.42 7.50
N ILE A 247 -2.53 19.33 7.06
CA ILE A 247 -1.08 19.27 7.27
C ILE A 247 -0.70 20.43 8.18
N SER A 248 -0.20 20.13 9.37
CA SER A 248 0.14 21.13 10.38
C SER A 248 1.48 21.82 10.14
N GLY A 249 2.45 21.12 9.52
CA GLY A 249 3.76 21.68 9.18
C GLY A 249 3.90 22.10 7.72
N LYS A 250 5.14 22.41 7.35
CA LYS A 250 5.50 22.91 6.02
C LYS A 250 5.48 21.83 4.97
N VAL A 251 5.23 22.23 3.74
CA VAL A 251 5.46 21.40 2.57
C VAL A 251 6.85 21.72 2.02
N THR A 252 7.77 20.74 2.08
CA THR A 252 9.16 20.93 1.64
C THR A 252 9.35 20.70 0.15
N ARG A 253 8.37 20.14 -0.56
CA ARG A 253 8.35 20.02 -2.03
C ARG A 253 6.91 20.13 -2.54
N PHE A 254 6.73 20.78 -3.68
CA PHE A 254 5.41 20.96 -4.29
C PHE A 254 4.73 19.62 -4.48
N ALA A 255 3.44 19.53 -4.15
CA ALA A 255 2.64 18.40 -4.63
C ALA A 255 2.65 18.41 -6.17
N PHE A 256 2.85 17.25 -6.80
CA PHE A 256 2.88 17.18 -8.26
C PHE A 256 2.05 16.01 -8.75
N ALA A 257 1.44 16.24 -9.90
CA ALA A 257 0.77 15.22 -10.67
C ALA A 257 1.27 15.34 -12.11
N THR A 258 1.73 14.22 -12.64
CA THR A 258 2.34 14.10 -13.95
C THR A 258 1.61 13.00 -14.71
N ALA A 259 1.01 13.39 -15.84
CA ALA A 259 0.56 12.47 -16.87
C ALA A 259 1.46 12.65 -18.09
N VAL A 260 1.97 11.56 -18.65
CA VAL A 260 2.65 11.61 -19.95
C VAL A 260 1.62 12.00 -21.02
N GLU A 261 1.92 13.06 -21.76
CA GLU A 261 1.00 13.64 -22.75
C GLU A 261 0.62 12.61 -23.82
N GLY A 262 -0.69 12.54 -24.14
CA GLY A 262 -1.23 11.64 -25.16
C GLY A 262 -1.44 10.17 -24.76
N SER A 263 -0.90 9.73 -23.62
CA SER A 263 -1.05 8.35 -23.12
C SER A 263 -1.74 8.26 -21.75
N ALA A 264 -1.65 9.29 -20.92
CA ALA A 264 -2.18 9.29 -19.57
C ALA A 264 -3.17 10.43 -19.31
N THR A 265 -4.14 10.21 -18.43
CA THR A 265 -5.09 11.23 -17.98
C THR A 265 -5.27 11.17 -16.47
N ILE A 266 -5.06 12.32 -15.81
CA ILE A 266 -5.43 12.53 -14.41
C ILE A 266 -6.58 13.54 -14.38
N ALA A 267 -7.73 13.17 -13.82
CA ALA A 267 -8.93 14.01 -13.84
C ALA A 267 -9.74 13.94 -12.54
N ASN A 268 -10.55 14.97 -12.28
CA ASN A 268 -11.49 15.04 -11.16
C ASN A 268 -10.82 14.82 -9.78
N VAL A 269 -9.73 15.54 -9.52
CA VAL A 269 -9.10 15.61 -8.19
C VAL A 269 -9.74 16.79 -7.44
N THR A 270 -10.44 16.50 -6.35
CA THR A 270 -11.23 17.48 -5.60
C THR A 270 -10.71 17.62 -4.18
N PHE A 271 -10.57 18.87 -3.72
CA PHE A 271 -10.24 19.20 -2.33
C PHE A 271 -11.45 19.84 -1.63
N ARG A 272 -11.77 19.37 -0.43
CA ARG A 272 -12.74 19.96 0.50
C ARG A 272 -12.08 20.06 1.86
N ASN A 273 -12.07 21.25 2.45
CA ASN A 273 -11.45 21.47 3.75
C ASN A 273 -9.99 20.99 3.84
N PHE A 274 -9.24 21.04 2.73
CA PHE A 274 -7.83 20.70 2.75
C PHE A 274 -7.03 21.90 3.27
N THR A 275 -6.28 21.73 4.37
CA THR A 275 -5.44 22.79 4.92
C THR A 275 -3.97 22.42 5.00
N ILE A 276 -3.10 23.40 4.74
CA ILE A 276 -1.64 23.35 4.96
C ILE A 276 -1.27 24.54 5.82
N GLU A 277 -0.65 24.31 6.98
CA GLU A 277 -0.31 25.37 7.95
C GLU A 277 -1.51 26.28 8.27
N GLY A 278 -2.70 25.69 8.36
CA GLY A 278 -3.98 26.40 8.59
C GLY A 278 -4.54 27.18 7.40
N LYS A 279 -3.87 27.19 6.24
CA LYS A 279 -4.36 27.83 5.00
C LYS A 279 -5.16 26.84 4.19
N LEU A 280 -6.34 27.26 3.74
CA LEU A 280 -7.20 26.45 2.88
C LEU A 280 -6.61 26.33 1.48
N ILE A 281 -6.48 25.10 1.01
CA ILE A 281 -6.14 24.73 -0.36
C ILE A 281 -7.43 24.27 -1.05
N SER A 282 -7.76 24.86 -2.20
CA SER A 282 -9.03 24.59 -2.87
C SER A 282 -8.90 24.08 -4.30
N HIS A 283 -7.70 24.11 -4.90
CA HIS A 283 -7.46 23.72 -6.28
C HIS A 283 -6.01 23.27 -6.50
N LEU A 284 -5.77 22.51 -7.57
CA LEU A 284 -4.43 22.05 -7.98
C LEU A 284 -3.53 23.18 -8.51
N ASP A 285 -4.08 24.36 -8.80
CA ASP A 285 -3.29 25.52 -9.24
C ASP A 285 -2.76 26.37 -8.06
N ASP A 286 -3.03 25.96 -6.81
CA ASP A 286 -2.47 26.61 -5.62
C ASP A 286 -0.93 26.52 -5.64
N PRO A 287 -0.17 27.56 -5.23
CA PRO A 287 1.29 27.51 -5.21
C PRO A 287 1.92 26.36 -4.40
N ALA A 288 1.17 25.71 -3.50
CA ALA A 288 1.59 24.47 -2.83
C ALA A 288 1.69 23.26 -3.78
N PHE A 289 1.16 23.40 -5.00
CA PHE A 289 1.12 22.42 -6.06
C PHE A 289 1.91 22.90 -7.29
N ARG A 290 2.51 21.96 -8.01
CA ARG A 290 3.03 22.14 -9.36
C ARG A 290 2.47 21.03 -10.23
N PHE A 291 1.45 21.38 -11.00
CA PHE A 291 0.92 20.48 -12.01
C PHE A 291 1.78 20.58 -13.28
N HIS A 292 2.29 19.45 -13.76
CA HIS A 292 3.06 19.39 -14.99
C HIS A 292 2.43 18.37 -15.93
N HIS A 293 1.99 18.83 -17.10
CA HIS A 293 1.93 17.93 -18.25
C HIS A 293 3.37 17.65 -18.66
N ALA A 294 3.79 16.38 -18.59
CA ALA A 294 5.07 16.00 -19.17
C ALA A 294 4.89 16.03 -20.70
N GLY A 295 5.46 17.06 -21.33
CA GLY A 295 5.55 17.16 -22.78
C GLY A 295 6.54 16.20 -23.40
#